data_AF-A0A7C1Z6N9-F1
#
_entry.id   AF-A0A7C1Z6N9-F1
#
_cell.length_a   1.000
_cell.length_b   1.000
_cell.length_c   1.000
_cell.angle_alpha   90.00
_cell.angle_beta   90.00
_cell.angle_gamma   90.00
#
_symmetry.space_group_name_H-M   'P 1'
#
loop_
_entity.id
_entity.type
_entity.pdbx_description
1 polymer ?
#
loop_
_entity_poly.entity_id
_entity_poly.type
_entity_poly.pdbx_seq_one_letter_code
_entity_poly.pdbx_strand_id
1 'polypeptide(L)'
;MKRLLLTVLVISFTTLRWVSADPPTTTQPESTDTLLMGDVGPGKVLHDKSCTICHISMFGGDGSKIYTRQNRKVMTIEGLMARVELCNKNVGTHFDKTQIDDVVKYLSDEFYKFSATKETETVEPEKNEPKMVAPK
;
A
#
# COMPACT_ATOMS: atom_id res chain seq x y z
N MET A 1 -25.41 -47.32 39.92
CA MET A 1 -24.17 -47.61 40.67
C MET A 1 -23.12 -48.16 39.72
N LYS A 2 -21.84 -47.69 39.84
CA LYS A 2 -20.61 -47.98 39.04
C LYS A 2 -20.36 -46.94 37.90
N ARG A 3 -19.72 -45.79 38.18
CA ARG A 3 -18.25 -45.49 38.18
C ARG A 3 -17.62 -45.73 36.81
N LEU A 4 -17.48 -44.69 35.97
CA LEU A 4 -16.30 -43.81 35.82
C LEU A 4 -15.02 -44.58 35.45
N LEU A 5 -14.48 -44.31 34.26
CA LEU A 5 -13.04 -44.20 33.99
C LEU A 5 -12.82 -43.51 32.63
N LEU A 6 -12.52 -42.22 32.71
CA LEU A 6 -11.82 -41.43 31.70
C LEU A 6 -10.43 -42.06 31.50
N THR A 7 -10.11 -42.53 30.31
CA THR A 7 -8.72 -42.82 29.92
C THR A 7 -8.13 -41.57 29.30
N VAL A 8 -7.45 -40.77 30.13
CA VAL A 8 -6.57 -39.68 29.68
C VAL A 8 -5.31 -40.33 29.12
N LEU A 9 -5.12 -40.28 27.80
CA LEU A 9 -3.92 -40.77 27.14
C LEU A 9 -2.84 -39.68 27.28
N VAL A 10 -1.97 -39.88 28.27
CA VAL A 10 -0.78 -39.05 28.54
C VAL A 10 0.25 -39.39 27.47
N ILE A 11 0.38 -38.55 26.44
CA ILE A 11 1.45 -38.69 25.45
C ILE A 11 2.73 -38.14 26.08
N SER A 12 3.61 -39.06 26.48
CA SER A 12 4.96 -38.77 26.95
C SER A 12 5.77 -38.10 25.84
N PHE A 13 6.01 -36.79 25.97
CA PHE A 13 6.99 -36.05 25.17
C PHE A 13 8.40 -36.31 25.72
N THR A 14 8.93 -37.49 25.45
CA THR A 14 10.35 -37.79 25.68
C THR A 14 11.13 -37.42 24.42
N THR A 15 11.94 -36.35 24.56
CA THR A 15 13.03 -35.89 23.68
C THR A 15 12.67 -35.44 22.26
N LEU A 16 11.98 -34.29 22.15
CA LEU A 16 12.14 -33.45 20.95
C LEU A 16 13.41 -32.59 21.14
N ARG A 17 14.49 -32.97 20.47
CA ARG A 17 15.60 -32.07 20.13
C ARG A 17 15.04 -31.01 19.20
N TRP A 18 14.62 -29.88 19.76
CA TRP A 18 14.37 -28.64 19.03
C TRP A 18 15.69 -28.21 18.37
N VAL A 19 15.86 -28.58 17.11
CA VAL A 19 16.84 -27.95 16.24
C VAL A 19 16.23 -26.61 15.87
N SER A 20 16.73 -25.53 16.46
CA SER A 20 16.48 -24.18 15.95
C SER A 20 17.07 -24.12 14.55
N ALA A 21 16.23 -24.31 13.54
CA ALA A 21 16.55 -23.78 12.23
C ALA A 21 16.47 -22.27 12.39
N ASP A 22 17.62 -21.61 12.41
CA ASP A 22 17.67 -20.17 12.24
C ASP A 22 16.88 -19.82 10.95
N PRO A 23 16.02 -18.80 10.97
CA PRO A 23 15.40 -18.35 9.72
C PRO A 23 16.53 -17.99 8.76
N PRO A 24 16.44 -18.32 7.46
CA PRO A 24 17.41 -17.81 6.52
C PRO A 24 17.32 -16.29 6.58
N THR A 25 18.35 -15.64 7.11
CA THR A 25 18.61 -14.22 6.89
C THR A 25 18.76 -14.06 5.38
N THR A 26 17.64 -13.84 4.73
CA THR A 26 17.58 -13.52 3.32
C THR A 26 18.09 -12.10 3.24
N THR A 27 19.40 -11.95 3.03
CA THR A 27 19.96 -10.79 2.37
C THR A 27 19.29 -10.71 1.01
N GLN A 28 18.18 -9.96 0.94
CA GLN A 28 17.64 -9.55 -0.35
C GLN A 28 18.56 -8.49 -0.95
N PRO A 29 18.79 -8.53 -2.27
CA PRO A 29 19.45 -7.43 -2.94
C PRO A 29 18.62 -6.17 -2.70
N GLU A 30 19.30 -5.11 -2.27
CA GLU A 30 18.79 -3.76 -2.23
C GLU A 30 18.24 -3.41 -3.63
N SER A 31 16.92 -3.46 -3.77
CA SER A 31 16.23 -3.11 -5.00
C SER A 31 16.22 -1.60 -5.11
N THR A 32 17.16 -1.09 -5.90
CA THR A 32 17.21 0.29 -6.36
C THR A 32 16.08 0.54 -7.37
N ASP A 33 14.84 0.66 -6.88
CA ASP A 33 13.71 1.24 -7.59
C ASP A 33 13.29 2.54 -6.89
N THR A 34 14.08 3.58 -7.09
CA THR A 34 14.07 4.82 -6.31
C THR A 34 12.95 5.80 -6.70
N LEU A 35 11.75 5.34 -7.06
CA LEU A 35 10.60 6.24 -7.27
C LEU A 35 9.34 5.83 -6.51
N LEU A 36 9.15 4.53 -6.28
CA LEU A 36 8.03 4.01 -5.50
C LEU A 36 8.56 3.09 -4.40
N MET A 37 9.02 3.69 -3.30
CA MET A 37 9.51 2.97 -2.11
C MET A 37 8.36 2.34 -1.30
N GLY A 38 7.43 1.65 -1.96
CA GLY A 38 6.30 0.95 -1.35
C GLY A 38 6.31 -0.54 -1.66
N ASP A 39 5.65 -1.33 -0.82
CA ASP A 39 5.46 -2.77 -0.96
C ASP A 39 4.03 -3.10 -1.41
N VAL A 40 3.94 -3.89 -2.48
CA VAL A 40 2.67 -4.33 -3.10
C VAL A 40 1.82 -5.17 -2.14
N GLY A 41 2.44 -5.99 -1.29
CA GLY A 41 1.76 -6.88 -0.35
C GLY A 41 0.95 -6.13 0.71
N PRO A 42 1.61 -5.36 1.60
CA PRO A 42 0.95 -4.46 2.54
C PRO A 42 0.01 -3.48 1.83
N GLY A 43 0.42 -2.92 0.68
CA GLY A 43 -0.38 -2.00 -0.11
C GLY A 43 -1.73 -2.58 -0.52
N LYS A 44 -1.74 -3.83 -1.01
CA LYS A 44 -2.98 -4.55 -1.33
C LYS A 44 -3.86 -4.75 -0.10
N VAL A 45 -3.28 -5.15 1.03
CA VAL A 45 -4.04 -5.39 2.27
C VAL A 45 -4.69 -4.09 2.77
N LEU A 46 -3.96 -2.97 2.74
CA LEU A 46 -4.46 -1.65 3.12
C LEU A 46 -5.57 -1.19 2.16
N HIS A 47 -5.33 -1.30 0.85
CA HIS A 47 -6.31 -0.98 -0.17
C HIS A 47 -7.63 -1.75 0.01
N ASP A 48 -7.53 -3.08 0.16
CA ASP A 48 -8.70 -3.95 0.21
C ASP A 48 -9.56 -3.67 1.44
N LYS A 49 -8.94 -3.30 2.57
CA LYS A 49 -9.65 -2.96 3.82
C LYS A 49 -10.29 -1.59 3.79
N SER A 50 -9.68 -0.62 3.11
CA SER A 50 -10.00 0.79 3.30
C SER A 50 -10.63 1.46 2.08
N CYS A 51 -10.18 1.13 0.87
CA CYS A 51 -10.59 1.83 -0.35
C CYS A 51 -11.82 1.17 -1.01
N THR A 52 -11.90 -0.16 -0.95
CA THR A 52 -12.93 -0.93 -1.66
C THR A 52 -14.35 -0.64 -1.18
N ILE A 53 -14.54 -0.30 0.10
CA ILE A 53 -15.87 -0.06 0.69
C ILE A 53 -16.63 1.03 -0.09
N CYS A 54 -15.99 2.18 -0.32
CA CYS A 54 -16.60 3.25 -1.11
C CYS A 54 -16.63 2.92 -2.60
N HIS A 55 -15.61 2.25 -3.13
CA HIS A 55 -15.56 1.93 -4.56
C HIS A 55 -16.63 0.92 -4.98
N ILE A 56 -16.90 -0.09 -4.16
CA ILE A 56 -17.98 -1.05 -4.35
C ILE A 56 -19.33 -0.34 -4.27
N SER A 57 -19.53 0.56 -3.30
CA SER A 57 -20.76 1.34 -3.18
C SER A 57 -21.03 2.21 -4.43
N MET A 58 -19.98 2.78 -5.03
CA MET A 58 -20.09 3.67 -6.18
C MET A 58 -20.16 2.96 -7.54
N PHE A 59 -19.46 1.84 -7.70
CA PHE A 59 -19.25 1.19 -9.00
C PHE A 59 -19.75 -0.27 -9.07
N GLY A 60 -20.16 -0.83 -7.93
CA GLY A 60 -20.58 -2.22 -7.78
C GLY A 60 -19.43 -3.23 -7.99
N GLY A 61 -19.78 -4.51 -7.92
CA GLY A 61 -18.84 -5.62 -8.12
C GLY A 61 -17.72 -5.61 -7.08
N ASP A 62 -16.48 -5.72 -7.56
CA ASP A 62 -15.25 -5.64 -6.77
C ASP A 62 -14.76 -4.19 -6.53
N GLY A 63 -15.46 -3.19 -7.07
CA GLY A 63 -15.08 -1.77 -7.01
C GLY A 63 -13.91 -1.38 -7.93
N SER A 64 -13.29 -2.31 -8.67
CA SER A 64 -12.08 -2.04 -9.45
C SER A 64 -12.32 -1.18 -10.71
N LYS A 65 -13.58 -1.07 -11.15
CA LYS A 65 -14.01 -0.25 -12.30
C LYS A 65 -13.59 1.22 -12.19
N ILE A 66 -13.46 1.77 -10.98
CA ILE A 66 -12.98 3.15 -10.79
C ILE A 66 -11.58 3.35 -11.38
N TYR A 67 -10.75 2.30 -11.33
CA TYR A 67 -9.43 2.27 -11.93
C TYR A 67 -9.59 1.98 -13.42
N THR A 68 -10.20 0.89 -13.84
CA THR A 68 -10.12 0.41 -15.24
C THR A 68 -10.94 1.18 -16.29
N ARG A 69 -11.72 2.19 -15.91
CA ARG A 69 -12.53 2.99 -16.85
C ARG A 69 -11.71 3.72 -17.92
N GLN A 70 -12.30 3.85 -19.12
CA GLN A 70 -11.67 4.52 -20.27
C GLN A 70 -11.38 6.01 -20.03
N ASN A 71 -12.26 6.72 -19.31
CA ASN A 71 -12.11 8.14 -19.01
C ASN A 71 -11.37 8.40 -17.69
N ARG A 72 -10.34 7.60 -17.39
CA ARG A 72 -9.52 7.79 -16.18
C ARG A 72 -8.90 9.18 -16.20
N LYS A 73 -8.76 9.82 -15.04
CA LYS A 73 -8.16 11.17 -14.91
C LYS A 73 -6.76 11.16 -14.29
N VAL A 74 -6.44 10.11 -13.54
CA VAL A 74 -5.12 9.92 -12.95
C VAL A 74 -4.23 9.28 -14.00
N MET A 75 -3.19 10.00 -14.44
CA MET A 75 -2.31 9.64 -15.55
C MET A 75 -0.83 9.68 -15.20
N THR A 76 -0.50 10.14 -14.00
CA THR A 76 0.88 10.18 -13.49
C THR A 76 0.92 9.60 -12.09
N ILE A 77 2.13 9.30 -11.62
CA ILE A 77 2.33 8.71 -10.31
C ILE A 77 2.02 9.69 -9.18
N GLU A 78 2.38 10.97 -9.33
CA GLU A 78 2.07 12.06 -8.40
C GLU A 78 0.55 12.25 -8.31
N GLY A 79 -0.14 12.19 -9.46
CA GLY A 79 -1.59 12.23 -9.50
C GLY A 79 -2.23 11.06 -8.76
N LEU A 80 -1.60 9.88 -8.79
CA LEU A 80 -2.06 8.72 -8.04
C LEU A 80 -1.81 8.88 -6.54
N MET A 81 -0.63 9.37 -6.13
CA MET A 81 -0.32 9.68 -4.73
C MET A 81 -1.33 10.67 -4.15
N ALA A 82 -1.56 11.80 -4.83
CA ALA A 82 -2.52 12.81 -4.41
C ALA A 82 -3.95 12.23 -4.32
N ARG A 83 -4.31 11.32 -5.22
CA ARG A 83 -5.60 10.63 -5.18
C ARG A 83 -5.71 9.69 -3.97
N VAL A 84 -4.69 8.90 -3.68
CA VAL A 84 -4.67 7.99 -2.53
C VAL A 84 -4.74 8.78 -1.22
N GLU A 85 -4.03 9.90 -1.11
CA GLU A 85 -4.14 10.81 0.05
C GLU A 85 -5.57 11.34 0.26
N LEU A 86 -6.24 11.74 -0.82
CA LEU A 86 -7.62 12.20 -0.75
C LEU A 86 -8.56 11.06 -0.31
N CYS A 87 -8.37 9.86 -0.85
CA CYS A 87 -9.12 8.68 -0.44
C CYS A 87 -8.91 8.37 1.05
N ASN A 88 -7.66 8.33 1.52
CA ASN A 88 -7.29 8.12 2.92
C ASN A 88 -7.99 9.11 3.87
N LYS A 89 -8.06 10.39 3.49
CA LYS A 89 -8.80 11.43 4.24
C LYS A 89 -10.30 11.16 4.27
N ASN A 90 -10.89 10.80 3.13
CA ASN A 90 -12.33 10.57 3.01
C ASN A 90 -12.81 9.33 3.77
N VAL A 91 -11.97 8.29 3.86
CA VAL A 91 -12.31 7.06 4.61
C VAL A 91 -11.82 7.08 6.06
N GLY A 92 -11.09 8.13 6.47
CA GLY A 92 -10.67 8.34 7.86
C GLY A 92 -9.65 7.32 8.37
N THR A 93 -8.79 6.78 7.49
CA THR A 93 -7.85 5.71 7.86
C THR A 93 -6.53 6.19 8.43
N HIS A 94 -6.23 7.48 8.30
CA HIS A 94 -5.02 8.11 8.85
C HIS A 94 -3.71 7.39 8.46
N PHE A 95 -3.61 6.88 7.23
CA PHE A 95 -2.38 6.27 6.74
C PHE A 95 -1.21 7.25 6.80
N ASP A 96 -0.06 6.74 7.25
CA ASP A 96 1.21 7.45 7.17
C ASP A 96 1.77 7.43 5.74
N LYS A 97 2.93 8.08 5.56
CA LYS A 97 3.56 8.19 4.23
C LYS A 97 3.91 6.81 3.65
N THR A 98 4.46 5.91 4.45
CA THR A 98 4.87 4.57 3.99
C THR A 98 3.67 3.76 3.55
N GLN A 99 2.59 3.79 4.33
CA GLN A 99 1.34 3.12 3.99
C GLN A 99 0.70 3.69 2.71
N ILE A 100 0.79 5.00 2.49
CA ILE A 100 0.37 5.63 1.23
C ILE A 100 1.23 5.11 0.08
N ASP A 101 2.56 5.11 0.23
CA ASP A 101 3.49 4.65 -0.80
C ASP A 101 3.25 3.16 -1.16
N ASP A 102 2.98 2.30 -0.18
CA ASP A 102 2.60 0.89 -0.37
C ASP A 102 1.33 0.76 -1.24
N VAL A 103 0.27 1.50 -0.89
CA VAL A 103 -0.99 1.48 -1.64
C VAL A 103 -0.80 2.01 -3.05
N VAL A 104 -0.02 3.08 -3.21
CA VAL A 104 0.31 3.66 -4.52
C VAL A 104 1.10 2.65 -5.35
N LYS A 105 2.08 1.95 -4.77
CA LYS A 105 2.83 0.89 -5.46
C LYS A 105 1.89 -0.22 -5.93
N TYR A 106 1.02 -0.74 -5.06
CA TYR A 106 0.05 -1.76 -5.44
C TYR A 106 -0.86 -1.30 -6.58
N LEU A 107 -1.44 -0.10 -6.47
CA LEU A 107 -2.33 0.43 -7.50
C LEU A 107 -1.59 0.68 -8.82
N SER A 108 -0.36 1.21 -8.74
CA SER A 108 0.50 1.40 -9.90
C SER A 108 0.74 0.07 -10.59
N ASP A 109 1.26 -0.91 -9.87
CA ASP A 109 1.61 -2.22 -10.41
C ASP A 109 0.42 -2.97 -10.95
N GLU A 110 -0.74 -2.91 -10.31
CA GLU A 110 -1.90 -3.71 -10.70
C GLU A 110 -2.71 -3.05 -11.81
N PHE A 111 -2.99 -1.74 -11.71
CA PHE A 111 -4.01 -1.08 -12.52
C PHE A 111 -3.52 0.04 -13.44
N TYR A 112 -2.41 0.70 -13.13
CA TYR A 112 -1.94 1.88 -13.89
C TYR A 112 -0.73 1.58 -14.77
N LYS A 113 0.14 0.68 -14.33
CA LYS A 113 1.39 0.28 -14.96
C LYS A 113 2.31 1.48 -15.24
N PHE A 114 2.44 2.40 -14.27
CA PHE A 114 3.41 3.48 -14.41
C PHE A 114 4.82 2.90 -14.42
N SER A 115 5.60 3.22 -15.45
CA SER A 115 7.03 2.95 -15.48
C SER A 115 7.75 3.88 -14.51
N ALA A 116 8.75 3.39 -13.78
CA ALA A 116 9.63 4.20 -12.93
C ALA A 116 10.47 5.16 -13.79
N THR A 117 9.88 6.25 -14.28
CA THR A 117 10.61 7.33 -14.93
C THR A 117 11.04 8.29 -13.84
N LYS A 118 12.32 8.25 -13.45
CA LYS A 118 12.96 9.27 -12.61
C LYS A 118 12.57 10.67 -13.10
N GLU A 119 11.55 11.26 -12.50
CA GLU A 119 11.38 12.69 -12.51
C GLU A 119 12.22 13.21 -11.35
N THR A 120 13.51 13.38 -11.67
CA THR A 120 14.38 14.23 -10.89
C THR A 120 13.75 15.62 -10.89
N GLU A 121 13.12 15.92 -9.78
CA GLU A 121 12.89 17.23 -9.21
C GLU A 121 14.12 18.14 -9.46
N THR A 122 14.15 18.85 -10.57
CA THR A 122 14.79 20.16 -10.63
C THR A 122 13.75 21.17 -10.16
N VAL A 123 13.52 21.20 -8.85
CA VAL A 123 12.97 22.39 -8.21
C VAL A 123 14.12 23.39 -8.11
N GLU A 124 14.32 24.16 -9.18
CA GLU A 124 14.91 25.48 -9.04
C GLU A 124 13.82 26.40 -8.45
N PRO A 125 14.08 27.11 -7.35
CA PRO A 125 13.15 28.12 -6.87
C PRO A 125 13.19 29.33 -7.81
N GLU A 126 12.31 29.38 -8.81
CA GLU A 126 12.03 30.63 -9.52
C GLU A 126 11.31 31.58 -8.54
N LYS A 127 12.12 32.42 -7.89
CA LYS A 127 11.69 33.59 -7.13
C LYS A 127 10.99 34.57 -8.07
N ASN A 128 9.70 34.38 -8.32
CA ASN A 128 8.86 35.36 -8.99
C ASN A 128 8.37 36.39 -7.96
N GLU A 129 9.11 37.48 -7.84
CA GLU A 129 8.74 38.66 -7.04
C GLU A 129 7.51 39.35 -7.68
N PRO A 130 6.48 39.72 -6.89
CA PRO A 130 5.39 40.54 -7.43
C PRO A 130 5.90 41.96 -7.71
N LYS A 131 5.97 42.34 -9.00
CA LYS A 131 6.10 43.75 -9.37
C LYS A 131 4.83 44.49 -8.96
N MET A 132 4.91 45.23 -7.86
CA MET A 132 3.98 46.31 -7.55
C MET A 132 4.00 47.33 -8.69
N VAL A 133 2.89 47.42 -9.43
CA VAL A 133 2.63 48.53 -10.35
C VAL A 133 2.09 49.68 -9.52
N ALA A 134 2.83 50.79 -9.50
CA ALA A 134 2.38 52.03 -8.87
C ALA A 134 1.17 52.60 -9.62
N PRO A 135 0.14 53.13 -8.93
CA PRO A 135 -0.92 53.87 -9.58
C PRO A 135 -0.38 55.22 -10.08
N LYS A 136 -0.89 55.64 -11.24
CA LYS A 136 -0.56 56.90 -11.92
C LYS A 136 -1.30 58.08 -11.31
#